data_AF-A0A2U8P626-F1
#
_entry.id   AF-A0A2U8P626-F1
#
_cell.length_a   1.000
_cell.length_b   1.000
_cell.length_c   1.000
_cell.angle_alpha   90.00
_cell.angle_beta   90.00
_cell.angle_gamma   90.00
#
_symmetry.space_group_name_H-M   'P 1'
#
loop_
_entity.id
_entity.type
_entity.pdbx_description
1 polymer ?
#
loop_
_entity_poly.entity_id
_entity_poly.type
_entity_poly.pdbx_seq_one_letter_code
_entity_poly.pdbx_strand_id
1 'polypeptide(L)'
;MSAHVTRPRLMPVSADPAIRSVARLAVRARAVLQGKAPVLRSKAMFGKDDLVDNLSRDLDRARGRRDALASEATTLTAQIAEIEARLSEEKKRRERERVLSEIELIKTRVKQAAGAFAPVVDGLSSAIEQAAAVVPEARELNSFLVSVATEIDSVLDPLLRELDQRADAVRSGQAALDLPSSAVEAPPIELPKDPNERLLRFPAWLSRDKEPDKKETAESPRSTAA
;
A
#
# COMPACT_ATOMS: atom_id res chain seq x y z
N MET A 1 -1.85 -51.12 -28.98
CA MET A 1 -1.94 -49.71 -28.56
C MET A 1 -1.20 -49.59 -27.24
N SER A 2 0.09 -49.24 -27.28
CA SER A 2 0.99 -49.25 -26.11
C SER A 2 1.12 -47.86 -25.53
N ALA A 3 0.87 -47.73 -24.23
CA ALA A 3 1.05 -46.50 -23.48
C ALA A 3 2.53 -46.33 -23.07
N HIS A 4 3.18 -45.28 -23.56
CA HIS A 4 4.47 -44.81 -23.05
C HIS A 4 4.22 -43.74 -21.99
N VAL A 5 4.48 -44.08 -20.72
CA VAL A 5 4.54 -43.12 -19.62
C VAL A 5 5.86 -42.35 -19.72
N THR A 6 5.76 -41.04 -19.94
CA THR A 6 6.91 -40.14 -20.09
C THR A 6 7.30 -39.56 -18.74
N ARG A 7 8.56 -39.80 -18.36
CA ARG A 7 9.26 -39.30 -17.16
C ARG A 7 9.28 -37.76 -17.14
N PRO A 8 8.98 -37.07 -16.03
CA PRO A 8 9.16 -35.61 -15.95
C PRO A 8 10.65 -35.28 -15.97
N ARG A 9 11.08 -34.55 -17.02
CA ARG A 9 12.38 -33.89 -17.09
C ARG A 9 12.41 -32.73 -16.10
N LEU A 10 13.25 -32.85 -15.08
CA LEU A 10 13.75 -31.71 -14.30
C LEU A 10 14.74 -30.92 -15.17
N MET A 11 14.36 -29.71 -15.59
CA MET A 11 15.25 -28.61 -16.02
C MET A 11 14.45 -27.28 -15.98
N PRO A 12 15.08 -26.11 -15.85
CA PRO A 12 16.30 -25.79 -15.11
C PRO A 12 16.09 -24.64 -14.11
N VAL A 13 17.14 -24.41 -13.33
CA VAL A 13 17.39 -23.28 -12.42
C VAL A 13 16.77 -21.96 -12.90
N SER A 14 15.99 -21.36 -12.00
CA SER A 14 15.38 -20.02 -12.08
C SER A 14 16.35 -18.97 -12.62
N ALA A 15 15.92 -18.27 -13.67
CA ALA A 15 16.65 -17.20 -14.35
C ALA A 15 16.50 -15.85 -13.63
N ASP A 16 16.68 -15.81 -12.32
CA ASP A 16 16.66 -14.58 -11.54
C ASP A 16 18.09 -13.99 -11.46
N PRO A 17 18.33 -12.76 -11.98
CA PRO A 17 19.64 -12.12 -11.91
C PRO A 17 20.11 -11.86 -10.46
N ALA A 18 19.20 -11.72 -9.50
CA ALA A 18 19.53 -11.60 -8.08
C ALA A 18 20.13 -12.91 -7.54
N ILE A 19 19.57 -14.06 -7.92
CA ILE A 19 20.04 -15.38 -7.48
C ILE A 19 21.44 -15.70 -8.06
N ARG A 20 21.72 -15.28 -9.30
CA ARG A 20 23.08 -15.40 -9.88
C ARG A 20 24.13 -14.55 -9.18
N SER A 21 23.75 -13.45 -8.54
CA SER A 21 24.68 -12.58 -7.81
C SER A 21 25.08 -13.24 -6.48
N VAL A 22 24.11 -13.78 -5.76
CA VAL A 22 24.33 -14.48 -4.48
C VAL A 22 25.11 -15.78 -4.67
N ALA A 23 24.80 -16.55 -5.72
CA ALA A 23 25.55 -17.77 -6.04
C ALA A 23 27.03 -17.49 -6.39
N ARG A 24 27.33 -16.37 -7.09
CA ARG A 24 28.71 -15.97 -7.40
C ARG A 24 29.46 -15.44 -6.17
N LEU A 25 28.77 -14.78 -5.25
CA LEU A 25 29.30 -14.36 -3.95
C LEU A 25 29.64 -15.55 -3.06
N ALA A 26 28.75 -16.55 -2.98
CA ALA A 26 28.99 -17.78 -2.22
C ALA A 26 30.18 -18.59 -2.77
N VAL A 27 30.33 -18.67 -4.10
CA VAL A 27 31.48 -19.34 -4.74
C VAL A 27 32.79 -18.60 -4.48
N ARG A 28 32.79 -17.26 -4.50
CA ARG A 28 33.98 -16.45 -4.18
C ARG A 28 34.34 -16.49 -2.70
N ALA A 29 33.36 -16.42 -1.79
CA ALA A 29 33.60 -16.58 -0.35
C ALA A 29 34.21 -17.95 -0.03
N ARG A 30 33.74 -19.01 -0.69
CA ARG A 30 34.29 -20.36 -0.53
C ARG A 30 35.70 -20.49 -1.09
N ALA A 31 36.03 -19.81 -2.19
CA ALA A 31 37.38 -19.78 -2.75
C ALA A 31 38.37 -19.00 -1.86
N VAL A 32 37.92 -17.92 -1.21
CA VAL A 32 38.72 -17.15 -0.24
C VAL A 32 38.99 -17.98 1.02
N LEU A 33 38.03 -18.81 1.46
CA LEU A 33 38.18 -19.71 2.60
C LEU A 33 38.96 -21.00 2.28
N GLN A 34 39.04 -21.41 1.02
CA GLN A 34 39.77 -22.62 0.57
C GLN A 34 41.22 -22.36 0.12
N GLY A 35 41.77 -21.17 0.42
CA GLY A 35 43.20 -20.89 0.25
C GLY A 35 44.08 -21.81 1.11
N LYS A 36 44.40 -22.99 0.56
CA LYS A 36 45.40 -23.99 0.95
C LYS A 36 46.18 -23.71 2.24
N ALA A 37 45.94 -24.54 3.25
CA ALA A 37 46.88 -24.77 4.34
C ALA A 37 48.22 -25.29 3.78
N PRO A 38 49.39 -24.73 4.17
CA PRO A 38 50.68 -25.29 3.78
C PRO A 38 50.95 -26.56 4.60
N VAL A 39 51.21 -27.66 3.89
CA VAL A 39 51.75 -28.90 4.45
C VAL A 39 53.15 -28.59 4.98
N LEU A 40 53.35 -28.72 6.30
CA LEU A 40 54.64 -28.55 6.96
C LEU A 40 55.58 -29.69 6.58
N ARG A 41 56.53 -29.42 5.69
CA ARG A 41 57.62 -30.34 5.31
C ARG A 41 58.97 -29.79 5.78
N SER A 42 59.50 -30.42 6.83
CA SER A 42 60.90 -30.51 7.29
C SER A 42 61.83 -29.28 7.18
N LYS A 43 61.99 -28.60 8.33
CA LYS A 43 63.23 -28.04 8.94
C LYS A 43 64.44 -27.80 8.01
N ALA A 44 64.40 -26.73 7.23
CA ALA A 44 65.60 -26.06 6.73
C ALA A 44 66.03 -24.98 7.75
N MET A 45 67.30 -24.96 8.15
CA MET A 45 67.87 -23.87 8.95
C MET A 45 68.04 -22.66 8.04
N PHE A 46 67.00 -21.82 8.01
CA PHE A 46 67.00 -20.56 7.29
C PHE A 46 67.95 -19.56 7.98
N GLY A 47 68.78 -18.89 7.19
CA GLY A 47 69.60 -17.77 7.66
C GLY A 47 68.73 -16.58 8.07
N LYS A 48 69.30 -15.61 8.77
CA LYS A 48 68.60 -14.36 9.14
C LYS A 48 67.99 -13.68 7.90
N ASP A 49 68.69 -13.73 6.77
CA ASP A 49 68.26 -13.10 5.52
C ASP A 49 67.04 -13.81 4.91
N ASP A 50 67.00 -15.15 4.93
CA ASP A 50 65.83 -15.91 4.47
C ASP A 50 64.58 -15.67 5.34
N LEU A 51 64.78 -15.45 6.64
CA LEU A 51 63.68 -15.10 7.55
C LEU A 51 63.12 -13.70 7.22
N VAL A 52 64.01 -12.73 6.95
CA VAL A 52 63.63 -11.38 6.54
C VAL A 52 62.91 -11.38 5.19
N ASP A 53 63.33 -12.21 4.24
CA ASP A 53 62.68 -12.35 2.93
C ASP A 53 61.27 -12.93 3.03
N ASN A 54 61.08 -13.96 3.89
CA ASN A 54 59.77 -14.55 4.12
C ASN A 54 58.82 -13.57 4.83
N LEU A 55 59.30 -12.85 5.84
CA LEU A 55 58.52 -11.81 6.54
C LEU A 55 58.12 -10.68 5.61
N SER A 56 59.02 -10.23 4.73
CA SER A 56 58.73 -9.19 3.73
C SER A 56 57.63 -9.67 2.77
N ARG A 57 57.74 -10.90 2.27
CA ARG A 57 56.73 -11.49 1.38
C ARG A 57 55.36 -11.67 2.04
N ASP A 58 55.34 -12.06 3.31
CA ASP A 58 54.09 -12.20 4.07
C ASP A 58 53.45 -10.84 4.37
N LEU A 59 54.25 -9.82 4.64
CA LEU A 59 53.80 -8.45 4.84
C LEU A 59 53.24 -7.82 3.55
N ASP A 60 53.89 -8.05 2.41
CA ASP A 60 53.37 -7.62 1.10
C ASP A 60 52.05 -8.34 0.75
N ARG A 61 51.96 -9.65 1.05
CA ARG A 61 50.71 -10.39 0.89
C ARG A 61 49.60 -9.86 1.80
N ALA A 62 49.91 -9.50 3.04
CA ALA A 62 48.96 -8.92 3.98
C ALA A 62 48.48 -7.54 3.52
N ARG A 63 49.38 -6.69 3.00
CA ARG A 63 49.04 -5.39 2.39
C ARG A 63 48.14 -5.57 1.18
N GLY A 64 48.47 -6.48 0.26
CA GLY A 64 47.64 -6.78 -0.91
C GLY A 64 46.23 -7.26 -0.52
N ARG A 65 46.09 -8.09 0.52
CA ARG A 65 44.78 -8.48 1.06
C ARG A 65 44.02 -7.31 1.67
N ARG A 66 44.69 -6.45 2.45
CA ARG A 66 44.08 -5.25 3.02
C ARG A 66 43.56 -4.33 1.92
N ASP A 67 44.35 -4.11 0.88
CA ASP A 67 43.98 -3.20 -0.22
C ASP A 67 42.83 -3.78 -1.06
N ALA A 68 42.82 -5.10 -1.29
CA ALA A 68 41.69 -5.80 -1.89
C ALA A 68 40.41 -5.67 -1.04
N LEU A 69 40.51 -5.90 0.28
CA LEU A 69 39.38 -5.73 1.20
C LEU A 69 38.90 -4.27 1.26
N ALA A 70 39.81 -3.30 1.22
CA ALA A 70 39.45 -1.89 1.18
C ALA A 70 38.69 -1.55 -0.12
N SER A 71 39.13 -2.08 -1.27
CA SER A 71 38.43 -1.93 -2.55
C SER A 71 37.06 -2.62 -2.56
N GLU A 72 36.94 -3.80 -1.92
CA GLU A 72 35.65 -4.47 -1.77
C GLU A 72 34.72 -3.68 -0.86
N ALA A 73 35.22 -3.16 0.26
CA ALA A 73 34.46 -2.31 1.18
C ALA A 73 33.92 -1.06 0.47
N THR A 74 34.75 -0.35 -0.32
CA THR A 74 34.30 0.81 -1.09
C THR A 74 33.25 0.44 -2.13
N THR A 75 33.39 -0.73 -2.76
CA THR A 75 32.42 -1.24 -3.74
C THR A 75 31.08 -1.57 -3.07
N LEU A 76 31.11 -2.23 -1.92
CA LEU A 76 29.91 -2.56 -1.14
C LEU A 76 29.22 -1.30 -0.63
N THR A 77 29.98 -0.30 -0.16
CA THR A 77 29.41 1.00 0.23
C THR A 77 28.69 1.68 -0.93
N ALA A 78 29.27 1.67 -2.13
CA ALA A 78 28.63 2.22 -3.32
C ALA A 78 27.34 1.45 -3.69
N GLN A 79 27.36 0.12 -3.58
CA GLN A 79 26.17 -0.71 -3.85
C GLN A 79 25.05 -0.50 -2.82
N ILE A 80 25.39 -0.29 -1.55
CA ILE A 80 24.41 0.04 -0.51
C ILE A 80 23.73 1.36 -0.83
N ALA A 81 24.50 2.40 -1.15
CA ALA A 81 23.96 3.71 -1.51
C ALA A 81 23.05 3.65 -2.76
N GLU A 82 23.41 2.85 -3.77
CA GLU A 82 22.59 2.61 -4.95
C GLU A 82 21.24 1.93 -4.60
N ILE A 83 21.28 0.90 -3.75
CA ILE A 83 20.08 0.20 -3.30
C ILE A 83 19.18 1.11 -2.47
N GLU A 84 19.76 1.91 -1.57
CA GLU A 84 19.03 2.87 -0.75
C GLU A 84 18.36 3.95 -1.61
N ALA A 85 19.05 4.45 -2.63
CA ALA A 85 18.48 5.39 -3.59
C ALA A 85 17.28 4.78 -4.33
N ARG A 86 17.44 3.57 -4.90
CA ARG A 86 16.35 2.86 -5.58
C ARG A 86 15.17 2.58 -4.66
N LEU A 87 15.43 2.22 -3.40
CA LEU A 87 14.38 1.95 -2.41
C LEU A 87 13.62 3.23 -2.06
N SER A 88 14.30 4.37 -1.95
CA SER A 88 13.66 5.66 -1.69
C SER A 88 12.76 6.11 -2.86
N GLU A 89 13.20 5.88 -4.10
CA GLU A 89 12.45 6.18 -5.30
C GLU A 89 11.21 5.29 -5.43
N GLU A 90 11.38 3.99 -5.20
CA GLU A 90 10.28 3.03 -5.23
C GLU A 90 9.22 3.31 -4.15
N LYS A 91 9.64 3.74 -2.96
CA LYS A 91 8.71 4.20 -1.92
C LYS A 91 7.88 5.40 -2.39
N LYS A 92 8.52 6.40 -3.01
CA LYS A 92 7.82 7.57 -3.58
C LYS A 92 6.88 7.18 -4.71
N ARG A 93 7.26 6.22 -5.56
CA ARG A 93 6.39 5.69 -6.62
C ARG A 93 5.13 5.05 -6.05
N ARG A 94 5.28 4.14 -5.07
CA ARG A 94 4.15 3.47 -4.44
C ARG A 94 3.23 4.43 -3.70
N GLU A 95 3.79 5.43 -3.01
CA GLU A 95 2.97 6.43 -2.32
C GLU A 95 2.15 7.25 -3.31
N ARG A 96 2.75 7.67 -4.43
CA ARG A 96 1.99 8.35 -5.50
C ARG A 96 0.89 7.47 -6.07
N GLU A 97 1.15 6.20 -6.33
CA GLU A 97 0.14 5.26 -6.83
C GLU A 97 -1.00 5.07 -5.86
N ARG A 98 -0.70 4.94 -4.57
CA ARG A 98 -1.70 4.87 -3.50
C ARG A 98 -2.58 6.13 -3.48
N VAL A 99 -1.97 7.31 -3.44
CA VAL A 99 -2.70 8.59 -3.44
C VAL A 99 -3.60 8.72 -4.67
N LEU A 100 -3.11 8.35 -5.86
CA LEU A 100 -3.91 8.37 -7.08
C LEU A 100 -5.11 7.41 -7.00
N SER A 101 -4.91 6.21 -6.44
CA SER A 101 -6.01 5.26 -6.25
C SER A 101 -7.08 5.76 -5.27
N GLU A 102 -6.68 6.47 -4.22
CA GLU A 102 -7.59 7.07 -3.25
C GLU A 102 -8.40 8.22 -3.87
N ILE A 103 -7.78 9.08 -4.70
CA ILE A 103 -8.49 10.15 -5.41
C ILE A 103 -9.57 9.57 -6.33
N GLU A 104 -9.25 8.52 -7.09
CA GLU A 104 -10.23 7.84 -7.96
C GLU A 104 -11.35 7.18 -7.16
N LEU A 105 -11.03 6.58 -6.01
CA LEU A 105 -12.02 5.99 -5.12
C LEU A 105 -12.96 7.05 -4.52
N ILE A 106 -12.44 8.23 -4.14
CA ILE A 106 -13.27 9.36 -3.71
C ILE A 106 -14.18 9.83 -4.86
N LYS A 107 -13.62 9.99 -6.07
CA LYS A 107 -14.35 10.44 -7.25
C LYS A 107 -15.52 9.51 -7.59
N THR A 108 -15.27 8.21 -7.57
CA THR A 108 -16.30 7.19 -7.82
C THR A 108 -17.39 7.20 -6.76
N ARG A 109 -17.03 7.31 -5.47
CA ARG A 109 -18.01 7.45 -4.38
C ARG A 109 -18.87 8.71 -4.52
N VAL A 110 -18.28 9.85 -4.87
CA VAL A 110 -19.02 11.11 -5.10
C VAL A 110 -20.01 10.96 -6.26
N LYS A 111 -19.57 10.40 -7.39
CA LYS A 111 -20.45 10.14 -8.54
C LYS A 111 -21.59 9.18 -8.20
N GLN A 112 -21.30 8.13 -7.44
CA GLN A 112 -22.31 7.16 -7.01
C GLN A 112 -23.35 7.80 -6.08
N ALA A 113 -22.91 8.60 -5.11
CA ALA A 113 -23.81 9.32 -4.20
C ALA A 113 -24.70 10.33 -4.96
N ALA A 114 -24.13 11.10 -5.89
CA ALA A 114 -24.88 12.01 -6.75
C ALA A 114 -25.89 11.27 -7.63
N GLY A 115 -25.49 10.15 -8.25
CA GLY A 115 -26.40 9.32 -9.05
C GLY A 115 -27.54 8.70 -8.24
N ALA A 116 -27.31 8.41 -6.96
CA ALA A 116 -28.34 7.92 -6.05
C ALA A 116 -29.29 9.02 -5.54
N PHE A 117 -28.88 10.29 -5.62
CA PHE A 117 -29.65 11.44 -5.13
C PHE A 117 -30.82 11.80 -6.07
N ALA A 118 -30.60 11.81 -7.39
CA ALA A 118 -31.62 12.13 -8.39
C ALA A 118 -32.95 11.36 -8.20
N PRO A 119 -32.99 10.01 -8.09
CA PRO A 119 -34.25 9.29 -7.92
C PRO A 119 -34.94 9.57 -6.57
N VAL A 120 -34.19 10.00 -5.54
CA VAL A 120 -34.76 10.40 -4.25
C VAL A 120 -35.45 11.75 -4.39
N VAL A 121 -34.82 12.70 -5.08
CA VAL A 121 -35.42 14.02 -5.39
C VAL A 121 -36.69 13.85 -6.21
N ASP A 122 -36.67 13.03 -7.26
CA ASP A 122 -37.84 12.78 -8.11
C ASP A 122 -39.01 12.17 -7.31
N GLY A 123 -38.71 11.15 -6.48
CA GLY A 123 -39.70 10.50 -5.64
C GLY A 123 -40.31 11.44 -4.60
N LEU A 124 -39.47 12.25 -3.95
CA LEU A 124 -39.93 13.22 -2.96
C LEU A 124 -40.73 14.36 -3.61
N SER A 125 -40.29 14.87 -4.76
CA SER A 125 -41.01 15.91 -5.52
C SER A 125 -42.41 15.42 -5.90
N SER A 126 -42.53 14.17 -6.38
CA SER A 126 -43.82 13.55 -6.70
C SER A 126 -44.74 13.43 -5.48
N ALA A 127 -44.21 13.02 -4.33
CA ALA A 127 -44.98 12.93 -3.09
C ALA A 127 -45.42 14.32 -2.57
N ILE A 128 -44.56 15.34 -2.70
CA ILE A 128 -44.88 16.72 -2.33
C ILE A 128 -45.97 17.29 -3.24
N GLU A 129 -45.94 17.03 -4.55
CA GLU A 129 -47.00 17.45 -5.47
C GLU A 129 -48.35 16.80 -5.14
N GLN A 130 -48.36 15.54 -4.70
CA GLN A 130 -49.58 14.91 -4.18
C GLN A 130 -50.07 15.57 -2.89
N ALA A 131 -49.17 15.89 -1.96
CA ALA A 131 -49.50 16.60 -0.74
C ALA A 131 -50.02 18.02 -1.03
N ALA A 132 -49.49 18.69 -2.05
CA ALA A 132 -49.89 20.03 -2.47
C ALA A 132 -51.35 20.13 -2.95
N ALA A 133 -51.96 19.01 -3.33
CA ALA A 133 -53.40 18.95 -3.61
C ALA A 133 -54.27 19.18 -2.36
N VAL A 134 -53.72 18.93 -1.16
CA VAL A 134 -54.39 19.10 0.13
C VAL A 134 -53.85 20.31 0.88
N VAL A 135 -52.53 20.55 0.80
CA VAL A 135 -51.81 21.63 1.51
C VAL A 135 -50.98 22.42 0.50
N PRO A 136 -51.52 23.50 -0.11
CA PRO A 136 -50.85 24.25 -1.18
C PRO A 136 -49.45 24.77 -0.83
N GLU A 137 -49.20 25.06 0.44
CA GLU A 137 -47.90 25.51 0.98
C GLU A 137 -46.79 24.46 0.77
N ALA A 138 -47.14 23.19 0.58
CA ALA A 138 -46.18 22.14 0.25
C ALA A 138 -45.40 22.42 -1.06
N ARG A 139 -45.92 23.27 -1.95
CA ARG A 139 -45.20 23.71 -3.17
C ARG A 139 -43.93 24.51 -2.86
N GLU A 140 -43.88 25.21 -1.73
CA GLU A 140 -42.67 25.93 -1.31
C GLU A 140 -41.56 24.93 -0.97
N LEU A 141 -41.91 23.81 -0.31
CA LEU A 141 -40.98 22.72 -0.04
C LEU A 141 -40.49 22.07 -1.34
N ASN A 142 -41.37 21.89 -2.34
CA ASN A 142 -40.96 21.37 -3.64
C ASN A 142 -39.97 22.33 -4.34
N SER A 143 -40.27 23.63 -4.31
CA SER A 143 -39.41 24.67 -4.88
C SER A 143 -38.03 24.69 -4.21
N PHE A 144 -38.00 24.55 -2.88
CA PHE A 144 -36.75 24.44 -2.12
C PHE A 144 -35.96 23.18 -2.50
N LEU A 145 -36.62 22.02 -2.58
CA LEU A 145 -35.98 20.75 -2.95
C LEU A 145 -35.34 20.82 -4.33
N VAL A 146 -36.05 21.37 -5.32
CA VAL A 146 -35.52 21.59 -6.67
C VAL A 146 -34.32 22.52 -6.64
N SER A 147 -34.38 23.62 -5.88
CA SER A 147 -33.23 24.53 -5.71
C SER A 147 -31.99 23.80 -5.18
N VAL A 148 -32.15 23.00 -4.12
CA VAL A 148 -31.04 22.20 -3.55
C VAL A 148 -30.48 21.22 -4.58
N ALA A 149 -31.34 20.55 -5.34
CA ALA A 149 -30.90 19.63 -6.37
C ALA A 149 -30.08 20.33 -7.46
N THR A 150 -30.54 21.50 -7.93
CA THR A 150 -29.81 22.28 -8.92
C THR A 150 -28.47 22.81 -8.40
N GLU A 151 -28.40 23.18 -7.12
CA GLU A 151 -27.16 23.63 -6.50
C GLU A 151 -26.14 22.49 -6.41
N ILE A 152 -26.57 21.31 -5.96
CA ILE A 152 -25.73 20.10 -5.91
C ILE A 152 -25.18 19.78 -7.31
N ASP A 153 -26.02 19.79 -8.34
CA ASP A 153 -25.59 19.54 -9.72
C ASP A 153 -24.57 20.59 -10.19
N SER A 154 -24.76 21.86 -9.80
CA SER A 154 -23.85 22.95 -10.20
C SER A 154 -22.45 22.85 -9.57
N VAL A 155 -22.32 22.26 -8.38
CA VAL A 155 -21.03 22.12 -7.68
C VAL A 155 -20.33 20.79 -7.94
N LEU A 156 -21.06 19.79 -8.43
CA LEU A 156 -20.52 18.45 -8.67
C LEU A 156 -19.40 18.46 -9.71
N ASP A 157 -19.64 19.06 -10.88
CA ASP A 157 -18.67 19.11 -11.98
C ASP A 157 -17.38 19.86 -11.59
N PRO A 158 -17.45 21.07 -10.97
CA PRO A 158 -16.26 21.74 -10.44
C PRO A 158 -15.46 20.88 -9.45
N LEU A 159 -16.13 20.17 -8.54
CA LEU A 159 -15.48 19.31 -7.55
C LEU A 159 -14.75 18.13 -8.23
N LEU A 160 -15.41 17.46 -9.16
CA LEU A 160 -14.82 16.33 -9.89
C LEU A 160 -13.60 16.77 -10.71
N ARG A 161 -13.65 17.96 -11.31
CA ARG A 161 -12.53 18.54 -12.06
C ARG A 161 -11.36 18.91 -11.14
N GLU A 162 -11.62 19.45 -9.96
CA GLU A 162 -10.58 19.76 -8.97
C GLU A 162 -9.87 18.48 -8.49
N LEU A 163 -10.61 17.39 -8.28
CA LEU A 163 -10.01 16.09 -7.94
C LEU A 163 -9.10 15.58 -9.08
N ASP A 164 -9.51 15.75 -10.34
CA ASP A 164 -8.67 15.43 -11.51
C ASP A 164 -7.39 16.27 -11.56
N GLN A 165 -7.50 17.58 -11.33
CA GLN A 165 -6.34 18.48 -11.27
C GLN A 165 -5.35 18.07 -10.16
N ARG A 166 -5.87 17.66 -9.00
CA ARG A 166 -5.04 17.15 -7.91
C ARG A 166 -4.36 15.82 -8.26
N ALA A 167 -5.06 14.91 -8.93
CA ALA A 167 -4.45 13.69 -9.43
C ALA A 167 -3.32 13.99 -10.45
N ASP A 168 -3.53 14.95 -11.35
CA ASP A 168 -2.51 15.36 -12.31
C ASP A 168 -1.28 16.00 -11.64
N ALA A 169 -1.48 16.81 -10.61
CA ALA A 169 -0.40 17.38 -9.79
C ALA A 169 0.40 16.31 -9.04
N VAL A 170 -0.26 15.27 -8.52
CA VAL A 170 0.42 14.13 -7.88
C VAL A 170 1.19 13.30 -8.92
N ARG A 171 0.59 13.05 -10.09
CA ARG A 171 1.22 12.28 -11.17
C ARG A 171 2.48 12.95 -11.69
N SER A 172 2.46 14.27 -11.85
CA SER A 172 3.62 15.08 -12.23
C SER A 172 4.64 15.30 -11.11
N GLY A 173 4.33 14.87 -9.87
CA GLY A 173 5.20 15.04 -8.70
C GLY A 173 5.28 16.48 -8.21
N GLN A 174 4.38 17.37 -8.66
CA GLN A 174 4.29 18.76 -8.24
C GLN A 174 3.64 18.90 -6.85
N ALA A 175 2.79 17.95 -6.46
CA ALA A 175 2.15 17.92 -5.16
C ALA A 175 2.39 16.59 -4.43
N ALA A 176 2.60 16.67 -3.12
CA ALA A 176 2.47 15.55 -2.21
C ALA A 176 1.18 15.75 -1.39
N LEU A 177 0.27 14.80 -1.49
CA LEU A 177 -0.95 14.79 -0.70
C LEU A 177 -0.84 13.69 0.34
N ASP A 178 -1.05 14.05 1.59
CA ASP A 178 -1.21 13.08 2.67
C ASP A 178 -2.71 12.82 2.81
N LEU A 179 -3.16 11.70 2.25
CA LEU A 179 -4.56 11.28 2.33
C LEU A 179 -4.70 10.23 3.44
N PRO A 180 -5.70 10.33 4.32
CA PRO A 180 -5.97 9.26 5.27
C PRO A 180 -6.24 7.98 4.48
N SER A 181 -5.56 6.89 4.85
CA SER A 181 -5.81 5.59 4.22
C SER A 181 -7.28 5.24 4.36
N SER A 182 -7.98 5.03 3.25
CA SER A 182 -9.31 4.43 3.27
C SER A 182 -9.16 2.92 3.51
N ALA A 183 -8.59 2.53 4.66
CA ALA A 183 -8.57 1.14 5.13
C ALA A 183 -9.97 0.64 5.52
N VAL A 184 -10.96 1.54 5.55
CA VAL A 184 -12.37 1.19 5.57
C VAL A 184 -12.83 1.19 4.12
N GLU A 185 -12.90 -0.01 3.56
CA GLU A 185 -13.79 -0.33 2.47
C GLU A 185 -15.21 -0.03 2.98
N ALA A 186 -15.62 1.25 2.93
CA ALA A 186 -16.99 1.62 3.16
C ALA A 186 -17.80 0.75 2.21
N PRO A 187 -18.79 -0.03 2.72
CA PRO A 187 -19.50 -0.99 1.89
C PRO A 187 -19.92 -0.30 0.59
N PRO A 188 -19.82 -1.00 -0.56
CA PRO A 188 -20.39 -0.48 -1.79
C PRO A 188 -21.79 0.05 -1.46
N ILE A 189 -22.15 1.22 -1.99
CA ILE A 189 -23.54 1.66 -1.91
C ILE A 189 -24.32 0.67 -2.77
N GLU A 190 -24.70 -0.45 -2.16
CA GLU A 190 -25.51 -1.49 -2.76
C GLU A 190 -26.85 -0.85 -3.02
N LEU A 191 -27.18 -0.69 -4.31
CA LEU A 191 -28.50 -0.27 -4.72
C LEU A 191 -29.45 -1.43 -4.36
N PRO A 192 -30.38 -1.27 -3.40
CA PRO A 192 -31.26 -2.35 -3.00
C PRO A 192 -32.13 -2.78 -4.19
N LYS A 193 -32.13 -4.07 -4.50
CA LYS A 193 -32.97 -4.66 -5.57
C LYS A 193 -34.46 -4.67 -5.22
N ASP A 194 -34.80 -4.42 -3.94
CA ASP A 194 -36.16 -4.50 -3.42
C ASP A 194 -36.65 -3.13 -2.93
N PRO A 195 -37.79 -2.62 -3.42
CA PRO A 195 -38.36 -1.34 -2.96
C PRO A 195 -38.77 -1.34 -1.48
N ASN A 196 -39.00 -2.51 -0.86
CA ASN A 196 -39.38 -2.59 0.56
C ASN A 196 -38.20 -2.39 1.54
N GLU A 197 -36.96 -2.56 1.08
CA GLU A 197 -35.77 -2.32 1.91
C GLU A 197 -35.48 -0.81 2.10
N ARG A 198 -36.09 0.07 1.29
CA ARG A 198 -35.92 1.53 1.36
C ARG A 198 -36.52 2.17 2.62
N LEU A 199 -37.51 1.54 3.25
CA LEU A 199 -38.29 2.20 4.32
C LEU A 199 -37.59 2.20 5.69
N LEU A 200 -36.53 1.41 5.87
CA LEU A 200 -35.94 1.20 7.20
C LEU A 200 -34.43 1.42 7.27
N ARG A 201 -33.73 1.64 6.14
CA ARG A 201 -32.27 1.75 6.14
C ARG A 201 -31.79 3.13 5.71
N PHE A 202 -31.47 3.95 6.69
CA PHE A 202 -30.69 5.16 6.45
C PHE A 202 -29.28 4.77 5.94
N PRO A 203 -28.71 5.52 5.00
CA PRO A 203 -27.30 5.38 4.63
C PRO A 203 -26.40 5.47 5.86
N ALA A 204 -25.34 4.64 5.90
CA ALA A 204 -24.46 4.53 7.06
C ALA A 204 -23.83 5.87 7.51
N TRP A 205 -23.69 6.84 6.60
CA TRP A 205 -23.16 8.18 6.91
C TRP A 205 -24.16 9.12 7.60
N LEU A 206 -25.46 8.78 7.61
CA LEU A 206 -26.52 9.49 8.35
C LEU A 206 -26.83 8.86 9.72
N SER A 207 -26.29 7.67 10.00
CA SER A 207 -26.40 7.03 11.30
C SER A 207 -25.47 7.74 12.29
N ARG A 208 -26.01 8.70 13.04
CA ARG A 208 -25.31 9.29 14.18
C ARG A 208 -25.07 8.20 15.22
N ASP A 209 -23.81 7.80 15.42
CA ASP A 209 -23.41 6.87 16.47
C ASP A 209 -24.03 7.32 17.79
N LYS A 210 -24.90 6.48 18.37
CA LYS A 210 -25.32 6.65 19.75
C LYS A 210 -24.12 6.32 20.63
N GLU A 211 -23.62 7.31 21.34
CA GLU A 211 -22.71 7.13 22.48
C GLU A 211 -23.24 5.99 23.38
N PRO A 212 -22.39 5.02 23.78
CA PRO A 212 -22.77 4.11 24.85
C PRO A 212 -22.62 4.86 26.18
N ASP A 213 -23.75 5.28 26.74
CA ASP A 213 -23.85 5.69 28.14
C ASP A 213 -23.26 4.59 29.04
N LYS A 214 -22.15 4.93 29.70
CA LYS A 214 -21.50 4.07 30.69
C LYS A 214 -22.14 4.33 32.06
N LYS A 215 -22.73 3.25 32.57
CA LYS A 215 -22.80 2.85 34.00
C LYS A 215 -23.67 3.72 34.92
N GLU A 216 -24.95 3.34 35.03
CA GLU A 216 -25.65 3.41 36.32
C GLU A 216 -25.25 2.20 37.18
N THR A 217 -24.54 2.49 38.26
CA THR A 217 -24.45 1.64 39.46
C THR A 217 -25.75 1.76 40.24
N ALA A 218 -26.46 0.65 40.45
CA ALA A 218 -27.42 0.53 41.53
C ALA A 218 -27.43 -0.89 42.08
N GLU A 219 -27.22 -0.95 43.39
CA GLU A 219 -27.02 -2.13 44.22
C GLU A 219 -28.32 -2.87 44.56
N SER A 220 -28.13 -4.16 44.91
CA SER A 220 -28.93 -4.98 45.84
C SER A 220 -30.22 -5.64 45.34
N PRO A 221 -30.31 -6.97 45.54
CA PRO A 221 -31.56 -7.62 45.91
C PRO A 221 -31.38 -8.41 47.21
N ARG A 222 -32.18 -8.07 48.23
CA ARG A 222 -32.56 -9.04 49.27
C ARG A 222 -34.06 -8.91 49.58
N SER A 223 -34.78 -9.96 49.20
CA SER A 223 -36.05 -10.44 49.75
C SER A 223 -36.05 -10.33 51.29
N THR A 224 -37.19 -10.20 51.99
CA THR A 224 -38.35 -11.09 51.95
C THR A 224 -39.56 -10.43 52.65
N ALA A 225 -40.74 -10.90 52.27
CA ALA A 225 -42.06 -10.55 52.81
C ALA A 225 -42.27 -11.00 54.27
N ALA A 226 -43.39 -10.52 54.82
CA ALA A 226 -43.99 -10.79 56.13
C ALA A 226 -44.11 -12.27 56.53
#